data_AF-A0A849P9K8-F1
#
_entry.id   AF-A0A849P9K8-F1
#
_cell.length_a   1.000
_cell.length_b   1.000
_cell.length_c   1.000
_cell.angle_alpha   90.00
_cell.angle_beta   90.00
_cell.angle_gamma   90.00
#
_symmetry.space_group_name_H-M   'P 1'
#
loop_
_entity.id
_entity.type
_entity.pdbx_description
1 polymer ?
#
loop_
_entity_poly.entity_id
_entity_poly.type
_entity_poly.pdbx_seq_one_letter_code
_entity_poly.pdbx_strand_id
1 'polypeptide(L)'
;MQESDIKCFIENRVNEEWEKKNSPLLLSSLGILLKDKFGDDKPEGVSLKKWIDSYSIDTIKYVYHKHKKAKIGLIPASQEYEWDSVDRVNNAMVSTKMDLKDFSVLLKEKLSKEELDQIPLSILLKIFS
;
A
#
# COMPACT_ATOMS: atom_id res chain seq x y z
N MET A 1 1.53 -12.93 -26.51
CA MET A 1 2.19 -13.02 -25.20
C MET A 1 2.02 -14.45 -24.70
N GLN A 2 3.08 -15.17 -24.35
CA GLN A 2 2.92 -16.54 -23.84
C GLN A 2 2.61 -16.47 -22.34
N GLU A 3 1.57 -17.17 -21.89
CA GLU A 3 1.13 -17.20 -20.49
C GLU A 3 2.26 -17.62 -19.53
N SER A 4 3.23 -18.40 -20.02
CA SER A 4 4.44 -18.79 -19.32
C SER A 4 5.32 -17.61 -18.88
N ASP A 5 5.36 -16.52 -19.65
CA ASP A 5 6.24 -15.38 -19.39
C ASP A 5 5.74 -14.54 -18.21
N ILE A 6 4.42 -14.35 -18.11
CA ILE A 6 3.79 -13.63 -17.00
C ILE A 6 3.92 -14.44 -15.72
N LYS A 7 3.61 -15.75 -15.77
CA LYS A 7 3.73 -16.64 -14.61
C LYS A 7 5.14 -16.59 -14.04
N CYS A 8 6.14 -16.84 -14.89
CA CYS A 8 7.55 -16.81 -14.49
C CYS A 8 7.97 -15.44 -13.93
N PHE A 9 7.47 -14.35 -14.54
CA PHE A 9 7.77 -13.01 -14.02
C PHE A 9 7.20 -12.76 -12.62
N ILE A 10 5.95 -13.16 -12.37
CA ILE A 10 5.32 -12.98 -11.06
C ILE A 10 6.08 -13.81 -10.01
N GLU A 11 6.36 -15.08 -10.30
CA GLU A 11 7.12 -15.97 -9.41
C GLU A 11 8.48 -15.38 -9.04
N ASN A 12 9.25 -14.94 -10.04
CA ASN A 12 10.56 -14.33 -9.81
C ASN A 12 10.48 -13.06 -8.97
N ARG A 13 9.50 -12.18 -9.23
CA ARG A 13 9.35 -10.94 -8.44
C ARG A 13 8.92 -11.20 -7.01
N VAL A 14 8.05 -12.19 -6.77
CA VAL A 14 7.66 -12.59 -5.42
C VAL A 14 8.87 -13.14 -4.66
N ASN A 15 9.65 -14.04 -5.28
CA ASN A 15 10.86 -14.60 -4.67
C ASN A 15 11.91 -13.52 -4.40
N GLU A 16 12.20 -12.64 -5.37
CA GLU A 16 13.18 -11.57 -5.20
C GLU A 16 12.81 -10.60 -4.07
N GLU A 17 11.53 -10.19 -3.98
CA GLU A 17 11.09 -9.28 -2.93
C GLU A 17 11.16 -9.95 -1.55
N TRP A 18 10.82 -11.25 -1.49
CA TRP A 18 10.92 -12.04 -0.28
C TRP A 18 12.37 -12.24 0.17
N GLU A 19 13.27 -12.63 -0.73
CA GLU A 19 14.69 -12.82 -0.41
C GLU A 19 15.36 -11.53 0.04
N LYS A 20 15.01 -10.38 -0.56
CA LYS A 20 15.66 -9.09 -0.27
C LYS A 20 15.13 -8.43 0.99
N LYS A 21 13.81 -8.48 1.22
CA LYS A 21 13.13 -7.68 2.24
C LYS A 21 12.43 -8.51 3.30
N ASN A 22 12.34 -9.83 3.10
CA ASN A 22 11.55 -10.75 3.92
C ASN A 22 10.12 -10.24 4.13
N SER A 23 9.53 -9.69 3.06
CA SER A 23 8.26 -9.00 3.10
C SER A 23 7.39 -9.36 1.90
N PRO A 24 6.06 -9.39 2.04
CA PRO A 24 5.17 -9.74 0.94
C PRO A 24 5.19 -8.69 -0.18
N LEU A 25 5.23 -9.16 -1.42
CA LEU A 25 5.06 -8.30 -2.59
C LEU A 25 3.62 -7.83 -2.67
N LEU A 26 3.39 -6.52 -2.56
CA LEU A 26 2.05 -5.95 -2.61
C LEU A 26 1.45 -6.08 -4.00
N LEU A 27 0.16 -6.45 -4.05
CA LEU A 27 -0.59 -6.58 -5.29
C LEU A 27 -0.63 -5.25 -6.07
N SER A 28 -0.73 -4.12 -5.38
CA SER A 28 -0.68 -2.78 -5.98
C SER A 28 0.65 -2.51 -6.69
N SER A 29 1.77 -2.90 -6.09
CA SER A 29 3.09 -2.74 -6.67
C SER A 29 3.30 -3.68 -7.85
N LEU A 30 2.84 -4.93 -7.71
CA LEU A 30 2.89 -5.91 -8.80
C LEU A 30 2.11 -5.42 -10.03
N GLY A 31 0.97 -4.76 -9.85
CA GLY A 31 0.20 -4.17 -10.95
C GLY A 31 1.01 -3.15 -11.76
N ILE A 32 1.79 -2.30 -11.09
CA ILE A 32 2.68 -1.33 -11.75
C ILE A 32 3.80 -2.06 -12.51
N LEU A 33 4.44 -3.03 -11.86
CA LEU A 33 5.53 -3.81 -12.48
C LEU A 33 5.07 -4.59 -13.72
N LEU A 34 3.85 -5.14 -13.69
CA LEU A 34 3.26 -5.85 -14.82
C LEU A 34 2.95 -4.88 -15.96
N LYS A 35 2.39 -3.71 -15.65
CA LYS A 35 2.14 -2.66 -16.65
C LYS A 35 3.42 -2.15 -17.30
N ASP A 36 4.48 -1.96 -16.53
CA ASP A 36 5.77 -1.49 -17.05
C ASP A 36 6.44 -2.53 -17.97
N LYS A 37 6.29 -3.83 -17.67
CA LYS A 37 6.95 -4.89 -18.43
C LYS A 37 6.14 -5.37 -19.64
N PHE A 38 4.82 -5.47 -19.52
CA PHE A 38 3.94 -6.10 -20.51
C PHE A 38 2.89 -5.16 -21.09
N GLY A 39 2.78 -3.92 -20.57
CA GLY A 39 1.70 -3.00 -20.96
C GLY A 39 0.39 -3.28 -20.20
N ASP A 40 -0.69 -2.61 -20.61
CA ASP A 40 -2.01 -2.74 -19.99
C ASP A 40 -2.76 -3.98 -20.53
N ASP A 41 -2.12 -5.15 -20.47
CA ASP A 41 -2.66 -6.43 -20.96
C ASP A 41 -3.71 -7.06 -20.03
N LYS A 42 -4.05 -6.38 -18.94
CA LYS A 42 -5.11 -6.83 -18.03
C LYS A 42 -6.47 -6.60 -18.70
N PRO A 43 -7.33 -7.63 -18.82
CA PRO A 43 -8.67 -7.46 -19.37
C PRO A 43 -9.46 -6.37 -18.61
N GLU A 44 -10.21 -5.57 -19.37
CA GLU A 44 -11.09 -4.56 -18.78
C GLU A 44 -12.13 -5.21 -17.85
N GLY A 45 -12.43 -4.56 -16.73
CA GLY A 45 -13.38 -5.08 -15.72
C GLY A 45 -12.86 -6.25 -14.86
N VAL A 46 -11.70 -6.84 -15.16
CA VAL A 46 -11.11 -7.91 -14.33
C VAL A 46 -10.21 -7.32 -13.25
N SER A 47 -10.36 -7.78 -12.01
CA SER A 47 -9.47 -7.36 -10.92
C SER A 47 -8.09 -8.01 -11.09
N LEU A 48 -7.03 -7.31 -10.66
CA LEU A 48 -5.66 -7.82 -10.76
C LEU A 48 -5.50 -9.19 -10.09
N LYS A 49 -6.20 -9.42 -8.96
CA LYS A 49 -6.24 -10.73 -8.32
C LYS A 49 -6.81 -11.81 -9.23
N LYS A 50 -8.01 -11.60 -9.79
CA LYS A 50 -8.65 -12.57 -10.69
C LYS A 50 -7.81 -12.87 -11.92
N TRP A 51 -7.10 -11.86 -12.43
CA TRP A 51 -6.20 -12.03 -13.56
C TRP A 51 -4.96 -12.83 -13.20
N ILE A 52 -4.39 -12.64 -12.00
CA ILE A 52 -3.28 -13.48 -11.53
C ILE A 52 -3.75 -14.91 -11.26
N ASP A 53 -4.95 -15.07 -10.66
CA ASP A 53 -5.56 -16.38 -10.39
C ASP A 53 -5.73 -17.21 -11.68
N SER A 54 -5.97 -16.59 -12.86
CA SER A 54 -6.14 -17.34 -14.12
C SER A 54 -4.87 -18.06 -14.59
N TYR A 55 -3.68 -17.67 -14.10
CA TYR A 55 -2.42 -18.32 -14.45
C TYR A 55 -2.09 -19.54 -13.59
N SER A 56 -2.92 -19.87 -12.59
CA SER A 56 -2.76 -21.05 -11.71
C SER A 56 -1.31 -21.21 -11.21
N ILE A 57 -0.86 -20.23 -10.43
CA ILE A 57 0.51 -20.16 -9.91
C ILE A 57 0.55 -20.79 -8.51
N ASP A 58 0.91 -22.07 -8.44
CA ASP A 58 0.89 -22.85 -7.18
C ASP A 58 2.06 -22.53 -6.23
N THR A 59 3.09 -21.86 -6.73
CA THR A 59 4.33 -21.53 -6.00
C THR A 59 4.19 -20.28 -5.13
N ILE A 60 3.07 -19.55 -5.24
CA ILE A 60 2.80 -18.33 -4.47
C ILE A 60 1.48 -18.46 -3.71
N LYS A 61 1.34 -17.69 -2.64
CA LYS A 61 0.07 -17.56 -1.92
C LYS A 61 -0.22 -16.13 -1.51
N TYR A 62 -1.51 -15.84 -1.35
CA TYR A 62 -2.00 -14.55 -0.91
C TYR A 62 -1.96 -14.41 0.60
N VAL A 63 -1.48 -13.26 1.07
CA VAL A 63 -1.53 -12.88 2.48
C VAL A 63 -2.32 -11.59 2.62
N TYR A 64 -3.36 -11.64 3.44
CA TYR A 64 -4.32 -10.55 3.60
C TYR A 64 -4.05 -9.79 4.89
N HIS A 65 -4.03 -8.47 4.80
CA HIS A 65 -3.92 -7.64 5.99
C HIS A 65 -5.21 -7.67 6.80
N LYS A 66 -5.14 -8.01 8.09
CA LYS A 66 -6.27 -8.17 9.02
C LYS A 66 -7.28 -7.01 8.99
N HIS A 67 -6.79 -5.77 8.98
CA HIS A 67 -7.63 -4.56 9.02
C HIS A 67 -7.78 -3.81 7.70
N LYS A 68 -6.93 -4.04 6.70
CA LYS A 68 -6.89 -3.27 5.45
C LYS A 68 -7.15 -4.22 4.28
N LYS A 69 -8.42 -4.45 3.95
CA LYS A 69 -8.85 -5.43 2.91
C LYS A 69 -8.17 -5.22 1.55
N ALA A 70 -7.87 -3.98 1.18
CA ALA A 70 -7.18 -3.65 -0.08
C ALA A 70 -5.67 -3.95 -0.05
N LYS A 71 -5.08 -4.13 1.14
CA LYS A 71 -3.66 -4.46 1.33
C LYS A 71 -3.49 -5.98 1.26
N ILE A 72 -3.32 -6.45 0.04
CA ILE A 72 -3.09 -7.86 -0.30
C ILE A 72 -1.64 -8.00 -0.73
N GLY A 73 -0.93 -8.97 -0.15
CA GLY A 73 0.43 -9.33 -0.50
C GLY A 73 0.52 -10.73 -1.10
N LEU A 74 1.62 -10.99 -1.81
CA LEU A 74 2.02 -12.28 -2.35
C LEU A 74 3.33 -12.72 -1.70
N ILE A 75 3.40 -13.99 -1.30
CA ILE A 75 4.61 -14.62 -0.76
C ILE A 75 4.81 -15.99 -1.41
N PRO A 76 6.01 -16.60 -1.33
CA PRO A 76 6.21 -17.98 -1.74
C PRO A 76 5.29 -18.91 -0.92
N ALA A 77 4.69 -19.91 -1.57
CA ALA A 77 3.71 -20.79 -0.96
C ALA A 77 4.25 -21.54 0.28
N SER A 78 5.55 -21.86 0.26
CA SER A 78 6.28 -22.53 1.33
C SER A 78 6.56 -21.67 2.57
N GLN A 79 6.35 -20.35 2.51
CA GLN A 79 6.72 -19.41 3.56
C GLN A 79 5.52 -19.00 4.40
N GLU A 80 5.72 -18.60 5.64
CA GLU A 80 4.65 -18.04 6.47
C GLU A 80 4.89 -16.56 6.73
N TYR A 81 3.81 -15.78 6.75
CA TYR A 81 3.87 -14.36 7.05
C TYR A 81 2.60 -13.96 7.77
N GLU A 82 2.77 -13.29 8.91
CA GLU A 82 1.72 -12.54 9.56
C GLU A 82 2.06 -11.06 9.43
N TRP A 83 1.07 -10.25 9.07
CA TRP A 83 1.24 -8.81 9.17
C TRP A 83 1.42 -8.49 10.64
N ASP A 84 2.59 -7.98 11.01
CA ASP A 84 2.80 -7.44 12.35
C ASP A 84 1.58 -6.60 12.71
N SER A 85 0.92 -6.97 13.79
CA SER A 85 0.00 -6.10 14.49
C SER A 85 0.83 -4.98 15.10
N VAL A 86 1.39 -4.13 14.23
CA VAL A 86 1.83 -2.82 14.60
C VAL A 86 0.53 -2.15 15.04
N ASP A 87 0.35 -2.17 16.36
CA ASP A 87 -0.58 -1.31 17.06
C ASP A 87 -0.57 0.03 16.35
N ARG A 88 -1.77 0.49 16.05
CA ARG A 88 -2.07 1.73 15.37
C ARG A 88 -1.09 2.81 15.88
N VAL A 89 -0.01 3.07 15.17
CA VAL A 89 0.56 4.41 15.18
C VAL A 89 -0.58 5.22 14.61
N ASN A 90 -1.19 6.00 15.50
CA ASN A 90 -2.45 6.71 15.39
C ASN A 90 -2.63 7.45 14.05
N ASN A 91 -2.89 6.72 12.96
CA ASN A 91 -3.93 7.12 12.02
C ASN A 91 -5.25 6.74 12.68
N ALA A 92 -5.52 7.36 13.84
CA ALA A 92 -6.87 7.80 14.10
C ALA A 92 -7.26 8.50 12.81
N MET A 93 -8.16 7.87 12.08
CA MET A 93 -9.34 8.53 11.59
C MET A 93 -9.05 10.02 11.43
N VAL A 94 -8.74 10.47 10.22
CA VAL A 94 -9.26 11.78 9.83
C VAL A 94 -10.78 11.59 9.90
N SER A 95 -11.29 11.63 11.13
CA SER A 95 -12.65 11.97 11.42
C SER A 95 -12.85 13.22 10.60
N THR A 96 -13.90 13.24 9.80
CA THR A 96 -14.31 14.41 9.01
C THR A 96 -14.60 15.63 9.91
N LYS A 97 -14.39 15.52 11.22
CA LYS A 97 -14.36 16.57 12.24
C LYS A 97 -13.19 16.33 13.19
N MET A 98 -12.04 16.95 12.93
CA MET A 98 -11.00 17.17 13.95
C MET A 98 -11.37 18.47 14.68
N ASP A 99 -11.32 18.46 16.02
CA ASP A 99 -11.54 19.69 16.80
C ASP A 99 -10.37 20.66 16.56
N LEU A 100 -10.66 21.95 16.47
CA LEU A 100 -9.66 23.01 16.29
C LEU A 100 -8.61 23.01 17.41
N LYS A 101 -8.99 22.58 18.63
CA LYS A 101 -8.05 22.46 19.74
C LYS A 101 -7.02 21.36 19.49
N ASP A 102 -7.47 20.23 18.98
CA ASP A 102 -6.58 19.10 18.66
C ASP A 102 -5.63 19.45 17.51
N PHE A 103 -6.13 20.18 16.50
CA PHE A 103 -5.30 20.69 15.42
C PHE A 103 -4.27 21.71 15.89
N SER A 104 -4.62 22.60 16.83
CA SER A 104 -3.69 23.58 17.41
C SER A 104 -2.56 22.92 18.20
N VAL A 105 -2.88 21.84 18.93
CA VAL A 105 -1.87 21.04 19.64
C VAL A 105 -0.92 20.38 18.66
N LEU A 106 -1.43 19.77 17.60
CA LEU A 106 -0.61 19.13 16.56
C LEU A 106 0.33 20.10 15.86
N LEU A 107 -0.13 21.31 15.53
CA LEU A 107 0.74 22.32 14.92
C LEU A 107 1.89 22.72 15.86
N LYS A 108 1.61 22.90 17.15
CA LYS A 108 2.64 23.26 18.15
C LYS A 108 3.62 22.13 18.46
N GLU A 109 3.20 20.87 18.31
CA GLU A 109 4.08 19.72 18.47
C GLU A 109 4.99 19.47 17.27
N LYS A 110 4.56 19.88 16.07
CA LYS A 110 5.25 19.55 14.81
C LYS A 110 6.04 20.70 14.22
N LEU A 111 5.77 21.93 14.62
CA LEU A 111 6.42 23.13 14.08
C LEU A 111 7.12 23.90 15.20
N SER A 112 8.29 24.44 14.87
CA SER A 112 8.95 25.42 15.75
C SER A 112 8.19 26.75 15.76
N LYS A 113 8.48 27.61 16.73
CA LYS A 113 7.87 28.94 16.79
C LYS A 113 8.20 29.77 15.53
N GLU A 114 9.41 29.62 15.01
CA GLU A 114 9.80 30.34 13.78
C GLU A 114 9.02 29.83 12.56
N GLU A 115 8.74 28.53 12.47
CA GLU A 115 7.97 27.95 11.36
C GLU A 115 6.48 28.32 11.42
N LEU A 116 5.93 28.44 12.63
CA LEU A 116 4.57 28.91 12.87
C LEU A 116 4.38 30.36 12.42
N ASP A 117 5.36 31.23 12.66
CA ASP A 117 5.31 32.64 12.27
C ASP A 117 5.44 32.86 10.74
N GLN A 118 5.94 31.86 10.00
CA GLN A 118 5.99 31.89 8.54
C GLN A 118 4.68 31.45 7.88
N ILE A 119 3.70 30.94 8.64
CA ILE A 119 2.42 30.53 8.07
C ILE A 119 1.60 31.79 7.72
N PRO A 120 1.23 31.99 6.45
CA PRO A 120 0.41 33.12 6.06
C PRO A 120 -0.94 33.12 6.79
N LEU A 121 -1.31 34.28 7.35
CA LEU A 121 -2.59 34.50 8.02
C LEU A 121 -3.80 34.10 7.17
N SER A 122 -3.71 34.24 5.84
CA SER A 122 -4.76 33.84 4.91
C SER A 122 -5.01 32.33 4.87
N ILE A 123 -4.00 31.51 5.19
CA ILE A 123 -4.12 30.06 5.29
C ILE A 123 -4.74 29.70 6.64
N LEU A 124 -4.28 30.34 7.72
CA LEU A 124 -4.86 30.14 9.06
C LEU A 124 -6.36 30.49 9.05
N LEU A 125 -6.74 31.65 8.52
CA LEU A 125 -8.15 32.07 8.44
C LEU A 125 -9.02 31.13 7.59
N LYS A 126 -8.46 30.48 6.55
CA LYS A 126 -9.19 29.47 5.75
C LYS A 126 -9.39 28.15 6.51
N ILE A 127 -8.55 27.87 7.49
CA ILE A 127 -8.63 26.67 8.34
C ILE A 127 -9.53 26.95 9.57
N PHE A 128 -9.56 28.21 10.05
CA PHE A 128 -10.30 28.64 11.23
C PHE A 128 -11.68 29.26 10.94
N SER A 129 -12.11 29.37 9.68
CA SER A 129 -13.44 29.87 9.26
C SER A 129 -14.40 28.74 8.92
#